data_AF-A0A1F9N087-F1
#
_entry.id   AF-A0A1F9N087-F1
#
_cell.length_a   1.000
_cell.length_b   1.000
_cell.length_c   1.000
_cell.angle_alpha   90.00
_cell.angle_beta   90.00
_cell.angle_gamma   90.00
#
_symmetry.space_group_name_H-M   'P 1'
#
loop_
_entity.id
_entity.type
_entity.pdbx_description
1 polymer ?
#
loop_
_entity_poly.entity_id
_entity_poly.type
_entity_poly.pdbx_seq_one_letter_code
_entity_poly.pdbx_strand_id
1 'polypeptide(L)'
;MWIFDTFFSRKQVLIPISQSHRSLNRQVCGETKQAFFNAKSSWERIPVAKAAVGQAGESLRIVKNRYDRGLFTITDLLDAEVAVQQSMMNHLKSLHDYKAAATRLSLAAGSMDKI
;
A
#
# COMPACT_ATOMS: atom_id res chain seq x y z
N MET A 1 6.29 -48.01 -37.48
CA MET A 1 7.25 -47.20 -36.69
C MET A 1 7.09 -45.70 -37.01
N TRP A 2 5.89 -45.11 -36.78
CA TRP A 2 5.60 -43.67 -37.02
C TRP A 2 4.52 -43.10 -36.09
N ILE A 3 3.62 -43.95 -35.58
CA ILE A 3 2.55 -43.56 -34.61
C ILE A 3 3.12 -43.23 -33.22
N PHE A 4 4.19 -43.91 -32.81
CA PHE A 4 4.85 -43.64 -31.53
C PHE A 4 5.56 -42.28 -31.51
N ASP A 5 6.12 -41.88 -32.65
CA ASP A 5 6.90 -40.64 -32.81
C ASP A 5 6.00 -39.40 -32.88
N THR A 6 4.83 -39.53 -33.52
CA THR A 6 3.78 -38.49 -33.51
C THR A 6 3.09 -38.35 -32.14
N PHE A 7 2.85 -39.46 -31.44
CA PHE A 7 2.33 -39.42 -30.06
C PHE A 7 3.33 -38.83 -29.06
N PHE A 8 4.61 -39.20 -29.18
CA PHE A 8 5.70 -38.68 -28.35
C PHE A 8 5.94 -37.19 -28.64
N SER A 9 5.96 -36.77 -29.90
CA SER A 9 6.02 -35.35 -30.29
C SER A 9 4.84 -34.54 -29.75
N ARG A 10 3.61 -35.07 -29.79
CA ARG A 10 2.44 -34.37 -29.22
C ARG A 10 2.51 -34.25 -27.70
N LYS A 11 2.99 -35.29 -27.00
CA LYS A 11 3.24 -35.24 -25.54
C LYS A 11 4.36 -34.26 -25.18
N GLN A 12 5.44 -34.19 -25.95
CA GLN A 12 6.53 -33.24 -25.72
C GLN A 12 6.08 -31.78 -25.80
N VAL A 13 5.10 -31.45 -26.64
CA VAL A 13 4.56 -30.08 -26.76
C VAL A 13 3.52 -29.75 -25.68
N LEU A 14 2.71 -30.71 -25.24
CA LEU A 14 1.63 -30.48 -24.26
C LEU A 14 2.14 -30.24 -22.83
N ILE A 15 3.24 -30.89 -22.43
CA ILE A 15 3.84 -30.74 -21.09
C ILE A 15 4.28 -29.29 -20.82
N PRO A 16 5.12 -28.64 -21.66
CA PRO A 16 5.57 -27.27 -21.42
C PRO A 16 4.41 -26.27 -21.45
N ILE A 17 3.42 -26.47 -22.32
CA ILE A 17 2.20 -25.63 -22.35
C ILE A 17 1.48 -25.69 -21.00
N SER A 18 1.24 -26.91 -20.47
CA SER A 18 0.59 -27.07 -19.17
C SER A 18 1.40 -26.50 -18.00
N GLN A 19 2.74 -26.55 -18.08
CA GLN A 19 3.64 -25.94 -17.10
C GLN A 19 3.57 -24.41 -17.16
N SER A 20 3.57 -23.83 -18.36
CA SER A 20 3.38 -22.40 -18.58
C SER A 20 2.03 -21.90 -18.08
N HIS A 21 0.95 -22.65 -18.33
CA HIS A 21 -0.36 -22.32 -17.75
C HIS A 21 -0.34 -22.35 -16.21
N ARG A 22 0.33 -23.34 -15.63
CA ARG A 22 0.44 -23.48 -14.16
C ARG A 22 1.31 -22.38 -13.55
N SER A 23 2.40 -21.96 -14.21
CA SER A 23 3.26 -20.87 -13.73
C SER A 23 2.52 -19.54 -13.80
N LEU A 24 1.81 -19.26 -14.90
CA LEU A 24 0.97 -18.06 -15.04
C LEU A 24 -0.11 -17.99 -13.95
N ASN A 25 -0.83 -19.09 -13.71
CA ASN A 25 -1.88 -19.10 -12.68
C ASN A 25 -1.31 -18.90 -11.26
N ARG A 26 -0.13 -19.48 -10.98
CA ARG A 26 0.58 -19.24 -9.71
C ARG A 26 1.02 -17.79 -9.57
N GLN A 27 1.51 -17.19 -10.66
CA GLN A 27 1.94 -15.80 -10.68
C GLN A 27 0.76 -14.86 -10.38
N VAL A 28 -0.36 -14.99 -11.10
CA VAL A 28 -1.58 -14.19 -10.89
C VAL A 28 -2.09 -14.32 -9.45
N CYS A 29 -2.14 -15.54 -8.92
CA CYS A 29 -2.54 -15.79 -7.53
C CYS A 29 -1.59 -15.12 -6.52
N GLY A 30 -0.28 -15.20 -6.77
CA GLY A 30 0.74 -14.54 -5.94
C GLY A 30 0.62 -13.02 -5.96
N GLU A 31 0.51 -12.43 -7.15
CA GLU A 31 0.37 -10.98 -7.35
C GLU A 31 -0.91 -10.44 -6.67
N THR A 32 -2.03 -11.15 -6.82
CA THR A 32 -3.30 -10.77 -6.18
C THR A 32 -3.20 -10.80 -4.65
N LYS A 33 -2.59 -11.85 -4.08
CA LYS A 33 -2.37 -11.95 -2.63
C LYS A 33 -1.46 -10.84 -2.13
N GLN A 34 -0.37 -10.55 -2.84
CA GLN A 34 0.54 -9.48 -2.47
C GLN A 34 -0.17 -8.12 -2.50
N ALA A 35 -0.94 -7.85 -3.56
CA ALA A 35 -1.73 -6.62 -3.67
C ALA A 35 -2.74 -6.48 -2.53
N PHE A 36 -3.40 -7.58 -2.13
CA PHE A 36 -4.33 -7.60 -1.01
C PHE A 36 -3.65 -7.24 0.31
N PHE A 37 -2.53 -7.89 0.66
CA PHE A 37 -1.82 -7.60 1.90
C PHE A 37 -1.24 -6.17 1.91
N ASN A 38 -0.80 -5.67 0.76
CA ASN A 38 -0.35 -4.27 0.64
C ASN A 38 -1.50 -3.29 0.88
N ALA A 39 -2.68 -3.50 0.27
CA ALA A 39 -3.86 -2.67 0.50
C ALA A 39 -4.30 -2.71 1.97
N LYS A 40 -4.35 -3.91 2.57
CA LYS A 40 -4.68 -4.09 3.98
C LYS A 40 -3.70 -3.35 4.90
N SER A 41 -2.39 -3.52 4.68
CA SER A 41 -1.37 -2.84 5.50
C SER A 41 -1.46 -1.32 5.37
N SER A 42 -1.67 -0.79 4.15
CA SER A 42 -1.86 0.65 3.95
C SER A 42 -3.11 1.17 4.63
N TRP A 43 -4.20 0.39 4.63
CA TRP A 43 -5.43 0.75 5.35
C TRP A 43 -5.20 0.84 6.86
N GLU A 44 -4.50 -0.13 7.45
CA GLU A 44 -4.18 -0.16 8.88
C GLU A 44 -3.26 1.00 9.32
N ARG A 45 -2.46 1.57 8.41
CA ARG A 45 -1.60 2.74 8.68
C ARG A 45 -2.37 4.05 8.81
N ILE A 46 -3.53 4.17 8.16
CA ILE A 46 -4.36 5.40 8.18
C ILE A 46 -4.71 5.83 9.61
N PRO A 47 -5.30 4.98 10.48
CA PRO A 47 -5.64 5.37 11.84
C PRO A 47 -4.41 5.70 12.69
N VAL A 48 -3.27 5.05 12.47
CA VAL A 48 -2.00 5.37 13.16
C VAL A 48 -1.53 6.78 12.79
N ALA A 49 -1.52 7.11 11.49
CA ALA A 49 -1.16 8.45 11.04
C ALA A 49 -2.16 9.52 11.53
N LYS A 50 -3.46 9.19 11.61
CA LYS A 50 -4.48 10.08 12.18
C LYS A 50 -4.25 10.34 13.68
N ALA A 51 -3.89 9.31 14.44
CA ALA A 51 -3.55 9.45 15.85
C ALA A 51 -2.32 10.35 16.06
N ALA A 52 -1.30 10.22 15.19
CA ALA A 52 -0.13 11.09 15.21
C ALA A 52 -0.47 12.57 14.98
N VAL A 53 -1.46 12.87 14.13
CA VAL A 53 -1.98 14.25 13.97
C VAL A 53 -2.57 14.77 15.27
N GLY A 54 -3.39 13.95 15.96
CA GLY A 54 -3.95 14.32 17.26
C GLY A 54 -2.88 14.59 18.32
N GLN A 55 -1.86 13.73 18.38
CA GLN A 55 -0.74 13.89 19.31
C GLN A 55 0.08 15.16 19.02
N ALA A 56 0.40 15.43 17.75
CA ALA A 56 1.09 16.65 17.36
C ALA A 56 0.26 17.90 17.71
N GLY A 57 -1.06 17.84 17.51
CA GLY A 57 -1.98 18.92 17.88
C GLY A 57 -2.00 19.22 19.39
N GLU A 58 -1.99 18.18 20.23
CA GLU A 58 -1.91 18.36 21.68
C GLU A 58 -0.55 18.92 22.11
N SER A 59 0.54 18.49 21.47
CA SER A 59 1.87 19.06 21.70
C SER A 59 1.90 20.56 21.35
N LEU A 60 1.34 20.95 20.21
CA LEU A 60 1.20 22.36 19.82
C LEU A 60 0.39 23.15 20.84
N ARG A 61 -0.71 22.58 21.37
CA ARG A 61 -1.52 23.24 22.41
C ARG A 61 -0.70 23.55 23.66
N ILE A 62 0.13 22.60 24.12
CA ILE A 62 1.01 22.77 25.27
C ILE A 62 2.08 23.84 25.00
N VAL A 63 2.75 23.75 23.85
CA VAL A 63 3.80 24.69 23.44
C VAL A 63 3.25 26.11 23.34
N LYS A 64 2.10 26.29 22.68
CA LYS A 64 1.42 27.58 22.57
C LYS A 64 1.10 28.17 23.93
N ASN A 65 0.56 27.39 24.87
CA ASN A 65 0.27 27.87 26.22
C ASN A 65 1.54 28.36 26.97
N ARG A 66 2.67 27.68 26.76
CA ARG A 66 3.96 28.08 27.36
C ARG A 66 4.56 29.31 26.68
N TYR A 67 4.44 29.41 25.36
CA TYR A 67 4.85 30.58 24.59
C TYR A 67 4.07 31.83 25.03
N ASP A 68 2.75 31.72 25.17
CA ASP A 68 1.87 32.82 25.62
C ASP A 68 2.23 33.33 27.04
N ARG A 69 2.92 32.49 27.83
CA ARG A 69 3.42 32.83 29.18
C ARG A 69 4.89 33.27 29.18
N GLY A 70 5.52 33.42 28.01
CA GLY A 70 6.93 33.77 27.87
C GLY A 70 7.91 32.68 28.31
N LEU A 71 7.43 31.45 28.53
CA LEU A 71 8.28 30.32 28.95
C LEU A 71 8.99 29.66 27.77
N PHE A 72 8.44 29.79 26.56
CA PHE A 72 8.93 29.20 25.32
C PHE A 72 9.16 30.31 24.28
N THR A 73 10.06 30.06 23.34
CA THR A 73 10.40 31.01 22.27
C THR A 73 9.45 30.89 21.08
N ILE A 74 9.48 31.88 20.18
CA ILE A 74 8.73 31.81 18.92
C ILE A 74 9.19 30.63 18.04
N THR A 75 10.47 30.28 18.09
CA THR A 75 11.01 29.13 17.34
C THR A 75 10.40 27.83 17.84
N ASP A 76 10.26 27.64 19.15
CA ASP A 76 9.61 26.45 19.72
C ASP A 76 8.16 26.31 19.24
N LEU A 77 7.44 27.44 19.15
CA LEU A 77 6.06 27.47 18.63
C LEU A 77 6.03 27.07 17.15
N LEU A 78 6.89 27.65 16.32
CA LEU A 78 6.98 27.35 14.90
C LEU A 78 7.35 25.87 14.66
N ASP A 79 8.27 25.31 15.44
CA ASP A 79 8.65 23.90 15.35
C ASP A 79 7.47 22.97 15.66
N ALA A 80 6.65 23.32 16.66
CA ALA A 80 5.44 22.57 16.98
C ALA A 80 4.37 22.67 15.88
N GLU A 81 4.22 23.83 15.23
CA GLU A 81 3.32 24.01 14.09
C GLU A 81 3.78 23.19 12.87
N VAL A 82 5.08 23.20 12.57
CA VAL A 82 5.68 22.37 11.53
C VAL A 82 5.46 20.88 11.81
N ALA A 83 5.60 20.43 13.06
CA ALA A 83 5.35 19.05 13.44
C ALA A 83 3.88 18.65 13.18
N VAL A 84 2.92 19.53 13.47
CA VAL A 84 1.50 19.33 13.12
C VAL A 84 1.33 19.20 11.60
N GLN A 85 1.88 20.13 10.82
CA GLN A 85 1.79 20.09 9.35
C GLN A 85 2.41 18.80 8.78
N GLN A 86 3.56 18.38 9.27
CA GLN A 86 4.22 17.15 8.84
C GLN A 86 3.37 15.91 9.16
N SER A 87 2.74 15.87 10.35
CA SER A 87 1.83 14.77 10.71
C SER A 87 0.59 14.72 9.80
N MET A 88 0.03 15.87 9.43
CA MET A 88 -1.10 15.96 8.49
C MET A 88 -0.71 15.48 7.10
N MET A 89 0.46 15.90 6.61
CA MET A 89 1.04 15.42 5.35
C MET A 89 1.22 13.90 5.34
N ASN A 90 1.71 13.32 6.44
CA ASN A 90 1.87 11.88 6.59
C ASN A 90 0.52 11.15 6.60
N HIS A 91 -0.52 11.73 7.20
CA HIS A 91 -1.87 11.18 7.15
C HIS A 91 -2.46 11.20 5.73
N LEU A 92 -2.33 12.32 5.01
CA LEU A 92 -2.73 12.42 3.60
C LEU A 92 -1.98 11.43 2.72
N LYS A 93 -0.67 11.29 2.93
CA LYS A 93 0.14 10.29 2.24
C LYS A 93 -0.38 8.87 2.48
N SER A 94 -0.74 8.53 3.73
CA SER A 94 -1.28 7.21 4.07
C SER A 94 -2.61 6.92 3.36
N LEU A 95 -3.48 7.92 3.24
CA LEU A 95 -4.72 7.82 2.46
C LEU A 95 -4.43 7.60 0.97
N HIS A 96 -3.48 8.34 0.42
CA HIS A 96 -3.07 8.20 -0.98
C HIS A 96 -2.46 6.82 -1.26
N ASP A 97 -1.56 6.36 -0.40
CA ASP A 97 -0.92 5.04 -0.50
C ASP A 97 -1.96 3.91 -0.46
N TYR A 98 -2.98 4.02 0.41
CA TYR A 98 -4.09 3.08 0.44
C TYR A 98 -4.89 3.09 -0.86
N LYS A 99 -5.26 4.26 -1.39
CA LYS A 99 -5.98 4.36 -2.67
C LYS A 99 -5.17 3.71 -3.80
N ALA A 100 -3.89 3.99 -3.90
CA ALA A 100 -3.01 3.39 -4.90
C ALA A 100 -2.90 1.87 -4.74
N ALA A 101 -2.83 1.36 -3.50
CA ALA A 101 -2.79 -0.07 -3.23
C ALA A 101 -4.14 -0.77 -3.55
N ALA A 102 -5.27 -0.13 -3.24
CA ALA A 102 -6.60 -0.62 -3.58
C ALA A 102 -6.78 -0.71 -5.10
N THR A 103 -6.35 0.30 -5.86
CA THR A 103 -6.37 0.25 -7.33
C THR A 103 -5.52 -0.89 -7.88
N ARG A 104 -4.31 -1.12 -7.33
CA ARG A 104 -3.46 -2.26 -7.72
C ARG A 104 -4.13 -3.61 -7.43
N LEU A 105 -4.83 -3.73 -6.30
CA LEU A 105 -5.60 -4.93 -5.99
C LEU A 105 -6.73 -5.15 -7.00
N SER A 106 -7.51 -4.11 -7.32
CA SER A 106 -8.57 -4.19 -8.32
C SER A 106 -8.04 -4.60 -9.71
N LEU A 107 -6.84 -4.11 -10.08
CA LEU A 107 -6.16 -4.50 -11.31
C LEU A 107 -5.78 -5.99 -11.29
N ALA A 108 -5.10 -6.43 -10.22
CA ALA A 108 -4.67 -7.82 -10.08
C ALA A 108 -5.84 -8.81 -9.99
N ALA A 109 -6.96 -8.39 -9.40
CA ALA A 109 -8.20 -9.16 -9.33
C ALA A 109 -9.02 -9.14 -10.64
N GLY A 110 -8.62 -8.33 -11.63
CA GLY A 110 -9.33 -8.20 -12.91
C GLY A 110 -10.66 -7.46 -12.83
N SER A 111 -10.95 -6.76 -11.72
CA SER A 111 -12.22 -6.03 -11.55
C SER A 111 -12.18 -4.61 -12.13
N MET A 112 -11.02 -4.13 -12.58
CA MET A 112 -10.88 -2.80 -13.21
C MET A 112 -11.40 -2.72 -14.65
N ASP A 113 -11.50 -3.85 -15.36
CA ASP A 113 -11.89 -3.90 -16.78
C ASP A 113 -13.41 -3.82 -17.01
N LYS A 114 -14.22 -3.80 -15.95
CA LYS A 114 -15.70 -3.80 -16.01
C LYS A 114 -16.34 -2.41 -15.94
N ILE A 115 -15.61 -1.33 -16.27
CA ILE A 115 -16.13 0.04 -16.23
C ILE A 115 -16.28 0.58 -17.65
#